data_AF-A0A7X8EWV1-F1
#
_entry.id   AF-A0A7X8EWV1-F1
#
_cell.length_a   1.000
_cell.length_b   1.000
_cell.length_c   1.000
_cell.angle_alpha   90.00
_cell.angle_beta   90.00
_cell.angle_gamma   90.00
#
_symmetry.space_group_name_H-M   'P 1'
#
loop_
_entity.id
_entity.type
_entity.pdbx_description
1 polymer ?
#
loop_
_entity_poly.entity_id
_entity_poly.type
_entity_poly.pdbx_seq_one_letter_code
_entity_poly.pdbx_strand_id
1 'polypeptide(L)' 'VVVPCRDRQGRIRAVLDADSDKLNTFDSVDAVYLERIAAMIYSEAE' A
#
# COMPACT_ATOMS: atom_id res chain seq x y z
N VAL A 1 -6.79 -6.59 -0.32
CA VAL A 1 -5.77 -6.14 0.67
C VAL A 1 -5.67 -4.62 0.58
N VAL A 2 -5.60 -3.93 1.71
CA VAL A 2 -5.69 -2.47 1.76
C VAL A 2 -4.46 -1.93 2.50
N VAL A 3 -3.70 -1.04 1.86
CA VAL A 3 -2.49 -0.45 2.47
C VAL A 3 -2.51 1.08 2.43
N PRO A 4 -2.07 1.77 3.49
CA PRO A 4 -2.05 3.22 3.52
C PRO A 4 -0.87 3.80 2.74
N CYS A 5 -1.12 4.83 1.94
CA CYS A 5 -0.07 5.62 1.30
C CYS A 5 0.22 6.84 2.17
N ARG A 6 1.44 6.91 2.72
CA ARG A 6 1.87 7.98 3.63
C ARG A 6 2.86 8.92 2.93
N ASP A 7 2.70 10.22 3.16
CA ASP A 7 3.72 11.20 2.77
C ASP A 7 4.94 11.15 3.70
N ARG A 8 5.96 11.96 3.38
CA ARG A 8 7.18 12.10 4.19
C ARG A 8 6.93 12.54 5.65
N GLN A 9 5.77 13.13 5.94
CA GLN A 9 5.38 13.55 7.29
C GLN A 9 4.58 12.46 8.03
N GLY A 10 4.42 11.28 7.42
CA GLY A 10 3.66 10.15 7.95
C GLY A 10 2.15 10.30 7.80
N ARG A 11 1.67 11.36 7.16
CA ARG A 11 0.23 11.63 6.99
C ARG A 11 -0.31 10.75 5.87
N ILE A 12 -1.49 10.18 6.09
CA ILE A 12 -2.17 9.39 5.06
C ILE A 12 -2.68 10.34 3.98
N ARG A 13 -2.21 10.15 2.74
CA ARG A 13 -2.63 10.95 1.57
C ARG A 13 -3.58 10.18 0.67
N ALA A 14 -3.47 8.86 0.67
CA ALA A 14 -4.31 7.96 -0.10
C ALA A 14 -4.33 6.56 0.55
N VAL A 15 -5.13 5.67 -0.02
CA VAL A 15 -5.17 4.25 0.30
C VAL A 15 -5.04 3.49 -1.01
N LEU A 16 -4.16 2.49 -1.05
CA LEU A 16 -4.08 1.54 -2.15
C LEU A 16 -4.96 0.35 -1.81
N ASP A 17 -5.97 0.13 -2.64
CA ASP A 17 -6.87 -1.01 -2.56
C ASP A 17 -6.54 -2.00 -3.68
N ALA A 18 -6.23 -3.23 -3.30
CA ALA A 18 -5.87 -4.30 -4.23
C ALA A 18 -6.78 -5.50 -4.00
N ASP A 19 -7.61 -5.76 -4.99
CA ASP A 19 -8.64 -6.80 -4.95
C ASP A 19 -8.39 -7.92 -5.96
N SER A 20 -9.05 -9.05 -5.71
CA SER A 20 -9.03 -10.24 -6.56
C SER A 20 -10.39 -10.90 -6.55
N ASP A 21 -10.78 -11.49 -7.68
CA ASP A 21 -11.98 -12.31 -7.82
C ASP A 21 -11.80 -13.74 -7.27
N LYS A 22 -10.57 -14.11 -6.88
CA LYS A 22 -10.23 -15.43 -6.35
C LYS A 22 -10.07 -15.42 -4.83
N LEU A 23 -10.60 -16.46 -4.19
CA LEU A 23 -10.43 -16.69 -2.75
C LEU A 23 -8.95 -16.87 -2.38
N ASN A 24 -8.59 -16.32 -1.22
CA ASN A 24 -7.26 -16.48 -0.62
C ASN A 24 -6.09 -16.07 -1.55
N THR A 25 -6.31 -15.04 -2.38
CA THR A 25 -5.29 -14.54 -3.30
C THR A 25 -4.18 -13.78 -2.58
N PHE A 26 -4.51 -13.10 -1.49
CA PHE A 26 -3.59 -12.24 -0.78
C PHE A 26 -3.37 -12.71 0.64
N ASP A 27 -2.16 -12.50 1.13
CA ASP A 27 -1.76 -12.76 2.51
C ASP A 27 -0.95 -11.59 3.11
N SER A 28 -0.27 -11.85 4.22
CA SER A 28 0.54 -10.84 4.90
C SER A 28 1.80 -10.44 4.14
N VAL A 29 2.34 -11.32 3.29
CA VAL A 29 3.48 -11.02 2.43
C VAL A 29 3.10 -9.94 1.43
N ASP A 30 1.93 -10.04 0.80
CA ASP A 30 1.45 -9.03 -0.14
C ASP A 30 1.31 -7.66 0.51
N ALA A 31 0.71 -7.59 1.71
CA ALA A 31 0.58 -6.34 2.45
C ALA A 31 1.95 -5.68 2.72
N VAL A 32 2.94 -6.45 3.17
CA VAL A 32 4.28 -5.94 3.48
C VAL A 32 4.97 -5.35 2.24
N TYR A 33 4.87 -6.02 1.08
CA TYR A 33 5.53 -5.53 -0.12
C TYR A 33 4.75 -4.41 -0.81
N LEU A 34 3.41 -4.42 -0.75
CA LEU A 34 2.58 -3.30 -1.21
C LEU A 34 2.85 -2.04 -0.38
N GLU A 35 3.05 -2.14 0.94
CA GLU A 35 3.45 -1.01 1.78
C GLU A 35 4.82 -0.43 1.37
N ARG A 36 5.80 -1.29 1.02
CA ARG A 36 7.11 -0.84 0.53
C ARG A 36 7.01 -0.13 -0.81
N ILE A 37 6.19 -0.65 -1.73
CA ILE A 37 5.94 -0.02 -3.04
C ILE A 37 5.25 1.33 -2.85
N ALA A 38 4.19 1.37 -2.02
CA ALA A 38 3.49 2.60 -1.69
C ALA A 38 4.44 3.65 -1.08
N ALA A 39 5.35 3.22 -0.20
CA ALA A 39 6.37 4.10 0.35
C ALA A 39 7.28 4.68 -0.73
N MET A 40 7.80 3.88 -1.68
CA MET A 40 8.66 4.40 -2.76
C MET A 40 7.95 5.44 -3.66
N ILE A 41 6.64 5.29 -3.87
CA ILE A 41 5.85 6.21 -4.70
C ILE A 41 5.50 7.50 -3.95
N TYR A 42 5.10 7.38 -2.68
CA TYR A 42 4.58 8.51 -1.89
C TYR A 42 5.63 9.20 -0.99
N SER A 43 6.82 8.61 -0.80
CA SER A 43 7.93 9.26 -0.09
C SER A 43 8.68 10.29 -0.92
N GLU A 44 8.54 10.22 -2.25
CA GLU A 44 9.20 11.12 -3.22
C GLU A 44 8.26 12.21 -3.79
N ALA A 45 6.96 12.15 -3.51
CA ALA A 45 6.00 13.14 -3.98
C ALA A 45 5.94 14.35 -3.03
N GLU A 46 6.26 15.53 -3.57
CA GLU A 46 6.30 16.85 -2.90
C GLU A 46 4.90 17.46 -2.68
#